data_AF-A0AAV4F3R1-F1
#
_entry.id   AF-A0AAV4F3R1-F1
#
_cell.length_a   1.000
_cell.length_b   1.000
_cell.length_c   1.000
_cell.angle_alpha   90.00
_cell.angle_beta   90.00
_cell.angle_gamma   90.00
#
_symmetry.space_group_name_H-M   'P 1'
#
loop_
_entity.id
_entity.type
_entity.pdbx_description
1 polymer ?
#
loop_
_entity_poly.entity_id
_entity_poly.type
_entity_poly.pdbx_seq_one_letter_code
_entity_poly.pdbx_strand_id
1 'polypeptide(L)'
;MSIEDFDGIKLLELDELESLFEIDIDVFEFKYDPPCLVPHRRSSYKYGDVLHLLLVHGCHFCYIKDIDSVCHAFGCHKCGKQFKERFLLTRHEKTCAGDEIKRYYPGGVYHPNPTPLEILADEGVPVETDFVYPFRATYDFECYFTKENLPSTSTSKTSYTARHVPLSVSVCSNVPDFESPVCFISEGDPQALVDRMGDYLESIASSAFNILKETSFRNAFEYLEAMKDGDDERSAKQLYNTLHKYLSQLIVVGFNSGKYDLNVIKPYLAQRFLLEEPHDVDEEDDIRKKRRKFVLKKNNEFMAISTAKLKFLDITNFLAPGFSYAKYLAAYEVEEQKGFFPYEYITSIEKLNETSLPPREAFYSSLRNSELSQENYDFLCGVWRENDKFVSREDYQLCEMDTDSLYMALSTDSLEEAVKPHLRKRFYKEYPQWFPAKSCDAHHEEFVSVCSRVRLLICLSVGLNDVIIQGRRNAFSNKTG
;
A
#
# COMPACT_ATOMS: atom_id res chain seq x y z
N MET A 1 -7.05 -32.96 70.44
CA MET A 1 -6.75 -31.54 70.73
C MET A 1 -8.04 -30.86 71.11
N SER A 2 -8.05 -30.03 72.15
CA SER A 2 -9.17 -29.13 72.38
C SER A 2 -9.16 -28.04 71.30
N ILE A 3 -10.29 -27.37 71.03
CA ILE A 3 -10.33 -26.24 70.08
C ILE A 3 -9.37 -25.11 70.51
N GLU A 4 -9.10 -25.01 71.81
CA GLU A 4 -8.21 -24.02 72.41
C GLU A 4 -6.73 -24.29 72.10
N ASP A 5 -6.37 -25.52 71.72
CA ASP A 5 -5.00 -25.94 71.36
C ASP A 5 -4.75 -25.95 69.84
N PHE A 6 -5.68 -25.44 69.02
CA PHE A 6 -5.54 -25.46 67.56
C PHE A 6 -4.85 -24.20 67.05
N ASP A 7 -3.58 -24.34 66.65
CA ASP A 7 -2.73 -23.25 66.15
C ASP A 7 -3.13 -22.72 64.75
N GLY A 8 -4.24 -23.22 64.18
CA GLY A 8 -4.72 -22.85 62.85
C GLY A 8 -4.11 -23.67 61.72
N ILE A 9 -4.38 -23.24 60.48
CA ILE A 9 -3.94 -23.91 59.26
C ILE A 9 -3.13 -22.92 58.43
N LYS A 10 -1.98 -23.36 57.93
CA LYS A 10 -1.13 -22.60 57.02
C LYS A 10 -1.57 -22.81 55.56
N LEU A 11 -1.27 -21.84 54.71
CA LEU A 11 -1.57 -21.89 53.28
C LEU A 11 -1.02 -23.15 52.58
N LEU A 12 0.16 -23.62 52.99
CA LEU A 12 0.82 -24.80 52.43
C LEU A 12 0.15 -26.13 52.85
N GLU A 13 -0.66 -26.10 53.93
CA GLU A 13 -1.34 -27.28 54.47
C GLU A 13 -2.73 -27.48 53.82
N LEU A 14 -3.14 -26.58 52.92
CA LEU A 14 -4.46 -26.67 52.26
C LEU A 14 -4.59 -27.88 51.33
N ASP A 15 -3.52 -28.34 50.69
CA ASP A 15 -3.55 -29.53 49.82
C ASP A 15 -3.90 -30.81 50.61
N GLU A 16 -3.42 -30.90 51.86
CA GLU A 16 -3.74 -32.02 52.76
C GLU A 16 -5.21 -31.98 53.20
N LEU A 17 -5.76 -30.78 53.40
CA LEU A 17 -7.17 -30.59 53.75
C LEU A 17 -8.11 -30.89 52.59
N GLU A 18 -7.74 -30.50 51.37
CA GLU A 18 -8.49 -30.88 50.17
C GLU A 18 -8.61 -32.40 50.06
N SER A 19 -7.50 -33.10 50.35
CA SER A 19 -7.46 -34.57 50.31
C SER A 19 -8.24 -35.22 51.46
N LEU A 20 -8.19 -34.62 52.66
CA LEU A 20 -8.84 -35.14 53.87
C LEU A 20 -10.36 -34.96 53.84
N PHE A 21 -10.82 -33.81 53.34
CA PHE A 21 -12.24 -33.44 53.33
C PHE A 21 -12.91 -33.65 51.97
N GLU A 22 -12.15 -34.08 50.96
CA GLU A 22 -12.64 -34.29 49.59
C GLU A 22 -13.35 -33.04 49.05
N ILE A 23 -12.72 -31.88 49.23
CA ILE A 23 -13.18 -30.58 48.71
C ILE A 23 -12.03 -29.86 48.01
N ASP A 24 -12.34 -29.00 47.07
CA ASP A 24 -11.38 -28.10 46.43
C ASP A 24 -11.37 -26.76 47.17
N ILE A 25 -10.21 -26.16 47.43
CA ILE A 25 -10.09 -24.89 48.16
C ILE A 25 -9.50 -23.82 47.24
N ASP A 26 -10.19 -22.71 47.05
CA ASP A 26 -9.65 -21.53 46.35
C ASP A 26 -9.42 -20.40 47.35
N VAL A 27 -8.24 -19.79 47.29
CA VAL A 27 -7.88 -18.65 48.15
C VAL A 27 -7.75 -17.39 47.31
N PHE A 28 -8.39 -16.33 47.75
CA PHE A 28 -8.35 -15.01 47.12
C PHE A 28 -7.73 -13.97 48.04
N GLU A 29 -7.22 -12.90 47.45
CA GLU A 29 -6.74 -11.71 48.14
C GLU A 29 -7.45 -10.48 47.57
N PHE A 30 -7.80 -9.52 48.42
CA PHE A 30 -8.43 -8.28 47.98
C PHE A 30 -7.39 -7.18 47.79
N LYS A 31 -7.24 -6.69 46.55
CA LYS A 31 -6.44 -5.50 46.25
C LYS A 31 -7.32 -4.27 46.30
N TYR A 32 -6.81 -3.15 46.83
CA TYR A 32 -7.61 -1.95 47.08
C TYR A 32 -7.49 -0.86 45.99
N ASP A 33 -6.48 -0.91 45.12
CA ASP A 33 -6.23 0.14 44.12
C ASP A 33 -5.81 -0.43 42.74
N PRO A 34 -6.72 -0.49 41.75
CA PRO A 34 -8.18 -0.39 41.90
C PRO A 34 -8.73 -1.58 42.72
N PRO A 35 -9.89 -1.45 43.38
CA PRO A 35 -10.48 -2.53 44.18
C PRO A 35 -10.78 -3.75 43.30
N CYS A 36 -10.11 -4.88 43.54
CA CYS A 36 -10.39 -6.13 42.84
C CYS A 36 -10.02 -7.37 43.66
N LEU A 37 -10.75 -8.45 43.42
CA LEU A 37 -10.47 -9.76 44.00
C LEU A 37 -9.49 -10.53 43.11
N VAL A 38 -8.36 -10.98 43.66
CA VAL A 38 -7.29 -11.66 42.93
C VAL A 38 -7.14 -13.09 43.47
N PRO A 39 -7.08 -14.14 42.63
CA PRO A 39 -6.84 -15.49 43.11
C PRO A 39 -5.39 -15.62 43.59
N HIS A 40 -5.21 -15.95 44.87
CA HIS A 40 -3.92 -16.23 45.47
C HIS A 40 -3.52 -17.71 45.28
N ARG A 41 -4.50 -18.62 45.38
CA ARG A 41 -4.35 -20.06 45.13
C ARG A 41 -5.60 -20.60 44.44
N ARG A 42 -5.41 -21.52 43.49
CA ARG A 42 -6.48 -22.31 42.87
C ARG A 42 -6.26 -23.79 43.14
N SER A 43 -7.32 -24.52 43.47
CA SER A 43 -7.26 -25.98 43.54
C SER A 43 -6.99 -26.60 42.16
N SER A 44 -6.57 -27.86 42.17
CA SER A 44 -6.55 -28.74 40.99
C SER A 44 -7.93 -29.23 40.54
N TYR A 45 -9.00 -28.89 41.28
CA TYR A 45 -10.41 -29.20 40.95
C TYR A 45 -10.70 -30.71 40.83
N LYS A 46 -10.26 -31.48 41.82
CA LYS A 46 -10.37 -32.95 41.83
C LYS A 46 -11.72 -33.44 42.35
N TYR A 47 -12.36 -32.70 43.24
CA TYR A 47 -13.50 -33.17 44.03
C TYR A 47 -14.82 -32.48 43.66
N GLY A 48 -14.76 -31.36 42.93
CA GLY A 48 -15.91 -30.69 42.33
C GLY A 48 -16.59 -29.67 43.23
N ASP A 49 -16.67 -29.93 44.54
CA ASP A 49 -17.14 -28.97 45.53
C ASP A 49 -16.03 -28.00 45.95
N VAL A 50 -16.25 -26.70 45.74
CA VAL A 50 -15.21 -25.67 45.94
C VAL A 50 -15.52 -24.75 47.13
N LEU A 51 -14.62 -24.72 48.11
CA LEU A 51 -14.59 -23.78 49.22
C LEU A 51 -13.81 -22.52 48.83
N HIS A 52 -14.45 -21.36 48.90
CA HIS A 52 -13.81 -20.07 48.62
C HIS A 52 -13.40 -19.36 49.91
N LEU A 53 -12.12 -18.99 50.02
CA LEU A 53 -11.55 -18.29 51.18
C LEU A 53 -10.93 -16.96 50.75
N LEU A 54 -11.08 -15.94 51.59
CA LEU A 54 -10.38 -14.65 51.47
C LEU A 54 -9.22 -14.63 52.45
N LEU A 55 -8.00 -14.46 51.96
CA LEU A 55 -6.82 -14.19 52.75
C LEU A 55 -6.75 -12.70 53.08
N VAL A 56 -6.96 -12.37 54.35
CA VAL A 56 -6.94 -11.02 54.89
C VAL A 56 -5.59 -10.78 55.57
N HIS A 57 -4.89 -9.72 55.16
CA HIS A 57 -3.58 -9.30 55.70
C HIS A 57 -2.51 -10.40 55.75
N GLY A 58 -2.61 -11.42 54.90
CA GLY A 58 -1.63 -12.51 54.81
C GLY A 58 -1.61 -13.49 55.97
N CYS A 59 -2.51 -13.38 56.95
CA CYS A 59 -2.49 -14.20 58.17
C CYS A 59 -3.85 -14.74 58.63
N HIS A 60 -4.95 -14.40 57.94
CA HIS A 60 -6.29 -14.83 58.34
C HIS A 60 -7.14 -15.24 57.14
N PHE A 61 -7.84 -16.37 57.22
CA PHE A 61 -8.79 -16.81 56.21
C PHE A 61 -10.23 -16.48 56.63
N CYS A 62 -10.98 -15.82 55.74
CA CYS A 62 -12.41 -15.62 55.88
C CYS A 62 -13.17 -16.45 54.84
N TYR A 63 -14.24 -17.12 55.25
CA TYR A 63 -15.09 -17.86 54.33
C TYR A 63 -15.90 -16.93 53.43
N ILE A 64 -15.84 -17.16 52.12
CA ILE A 64 -16.62 -16.46 51.10
C ILE A 64 -17.84 -17.32 50.73
N LYS A 65 -19.03 -16.86 51.13
CA LYS A 65 -20.30 -17.53 50.79
C LYS A 65 -20.71 -17.34 49.33
N ASP A 66 -20.60 -16.11 48.85
CA ASP A 66 -20.91 -15.74 47.47
C ASP A 66 -19.80 -14.83 46.95
N ILE A 67 -18.97 -15.38 46.07
CA ILE A 67 -17.80 -14.68 45.52
C ILE A 67 -18.18 -13.50 44.64
N ASP A 68 -19.33 -13.57 43.95
CA ASP A 68 -19.76 -12.53 43.03
C ASP A 68 -20.37 -11.33 43.79
N SER A 69 -20.71 -11.51 45.07
CA SER A 69 -21.12 -10.44 46.00
C SER A 69 -19.96 -9.68 46.65
N VAL A 70 -18.75 -10.25 46.68
CA VAL A 70 -17.58 -9.66 47.37
C VAL A 70 -17.00 -8.48 46.59
N CYS A 71 -16.98 -8.54 45.26
CA CYS A 71 -16.43 -7.50 44.40
C CYS A 71 -17.00 -7.57 42.99
N HIS A 72 -17.14 -6.41 42.33
CA HIS A 72 -17.52 -6.32 40.92
C HIS A 72 -16.32 -6.27 39.95
N ALA A 73 -15.13 -6.61 40.44
CA ALA A 73 -13.90 -6.64 39.66
C ALA A 73 -12.98 -7.78 40.10
N PHE A 74 -12.48 -8.54 39.14
CA PHE A 74 -11.61 -9.70 39.34
C PHE A 74 -10.29 -9.48 38.64
N GLY A 75 -9.17 -9.62 39.35
CA GLY A 75 -7.83 -9.42 38.80
C GLY A 75 -7.12 -10.74 38.52
N CYS A 76 -6.36 -10.82 37.43
CA CYS A 76 -5.45 -11.93 37.18
C CYS A 76 -4.21 -11.81 38.06
N HIS A 77 -3.87 -12.87 38.80
CA HIS A 77 -2.64 -12.90 39.61
C HIS A 77 -1.37 -12.84 38.76
N LYS A 78 -1.39 -13.44 37.56
CA LYS A 78 -0.21 -13.55 36.68
C LYS A 78 0.16 -12.23 35.97
N CYS A 79 -0.82 -11.46 35.49
CA CYS A 79 -0.58 -10.26 34.67
C CYS A 79 -1.24 -8.97 35.20
N GLY A 80 -1.94 -9.04 36.33
CA GLY A 80 -2.62 -7.89 36.93
C GLY A 80 -3.86 -7.37 36.17
N LYS A 81 -4.20 -7.91 34.99
CA LYS A 81 -5.37 -7.47 34.21
C LYS A 81 -6.68 -7.70 34.97
N GLN A 82 -7.58 -6.72 34.90
CA GLN A 82 -8.87 -6.73 35.59
C GLN A 82 -10.03 -7.10 34.65
N PHE A 83 -11.04 -7.76 35.20
CA PHE A 83 -12.22 -8.26 34.52
C PHE A 83 -13.47 -7.94 35.33
N LYS A 84 -14.58 -7.62 34.65
CA LYS A 84 -15.86 -7.29 35.30
C LYS A 84 -16.61 -8.52 35.82
N GLU A 85 -16.32 -9.69 35.25
CA GLU A 85 -17.00 -10.94 35.57
C GLU A 85 -15.98 -12.07 35.75
N ARG A 86 -16.28 -12.98 36.68
CA ARG A 86 -15.42 -14.11 37.04
C ARG A 86 -15.11 -15.02 35.85
N PHE A 87 -16.10 -15.30 35.00
CA PHE A 87 -15.92 -16.18 33.85
C PHE A 87 -14.89 -15.63 32.84
N LEU A 88 -14.79 -14.30 32.71
CA LEU A 88 -13.81 -13.64 31.84
C LEU A 88 -12.39 -13.81 32.37
N LEU A 89 -12.21 -13.70 33.69
CA LEU A 89 -10.94 -14.00 34.35
C LEU A 89 -10.55 -15.47 34.11
N THR A 90 -11.45 -16.42 34.37
CA THR A 90 -11.17 -17.86 34.18
C THR A 90 -10.81 -18.19 32.72
N ARG A 91 -11.48 -17.57 31.73
CA ARG A 91 -11.12 -17.73 30.31
C ARG A 91 -9.73 -17.17 30.01
N HIS A 92 -9.41 -16.02 30.57
CA HIS A 92 -8.10 -15.39 30.39
C HIS A 92 -6.98 -16.22 31.02
N GLU A 93 -7.15 -16.74 32.23
CA GLU A 93 -6.13 -17.49 32.97
C GLU A 93 -5.62 -18.73 32.20
N LYS A 94 -6.48 -19.36 31.38
CA LYS A 94 -6.11 -20.50 30.51
C LYS A 94 -5.08 -20.14 29.43
N THR A 95 -5.02 -18.88 29.02
CA THR A 95 -4.15 -18.38 27.93
C THR A 95 -3.18 -17.30 28.41
N CYS A 96 -3.16 -17.00 29.70
CA CYS A 96 -2.36 -15.94 30.28
C CYS A 96 -0.91 -16.40 30.48
N ALA A 97 0.01 -15.78 29.74
CA ALA A 97 1.45 -15.96 29.87
C ALA A 97 2.10 -15.13 31.02
N GLY A 98 1.30 -14.39 31.79
CA GLY A 98 1.77 -13.53 32.88
C GLY A 98 2.40 -12.20 32.44
N ASP A 99 2.98 -11.49 33.40
CA ASP A 99 3.63 -10.17 33.25
C ASP A 99 4.96 -10.20 32.45
N GLU A 100 5.32 -11.33 31.82
CA GLU A 100 6.52 -11.47 30.96
C GLU A 100 6.50 -10.56 29.73
N ILE A 101 5.43 -9.79 29.51
CA ILE A 101 5.41 -8.71 28.52
C ILE A 101 4.92 -7.40 29.14
N LYS A 102 5.52 -6.97 30.25
CA LYS A 102 5.82 -5.54 30.38
C LYS A 102 7.03 -5.29 29.52
N ARG A 103 6.83 -4.76 28.30
CA ARG A 103 7.90 -4.05 27.59
C ARG A 103 8.31 -2.89 28.50
N TYR A 104 9.27 -3.16 29.38
CA TYR A 104 10.08 -2.11 29.98
C TYR A 104 10.73 -1.43 28.78
N TYR A 105 10.30 -0.22 28.48
CA TYR A 105 11.12 0.68 27.67
C TYR A 105 12.07 1.30 28.68
N PRO A 106 13.28 0.74 28.87
CA PRO A 106 14.31 1.53 29.51
C PRO A 106 14.39 2.79 28.67
N GLY A 107 14.11 3.96 29.24
CA GLY A 107 14.36 5.20 28.54
C GLY A 107 15.77 5.13 27.99
N GLY A 108 15.89 5.18 26.67
CA GLY A 108 17.14 5.13 25.94
C GLY A 108 17.02 6.11 24.79
N VAL A 109 18.14 6.74 24.43
CA VAL A 109 18.21 7.52 23.19
C VAL A 109 17.86 6.55 22.06
N TYR A 110 16.82 6.88 21.29
CA TYR A 110 16.50 6.08 20.09
C TYR A 110 17.70 6.16 19.16
N HIS A 111 18.41 5.06 19.03
CA HIS A 111 19.38 4.87 17.96
C HIS A 111 18.63 4.23 16.80
N PRO A 112 18.54 4.88 15.62
CA PRO A 112 18.03 4.22 14.45
C PRO A 112 18.86 2.96 14.18
N ASN A 113 18.19 1.89 13.78
CA ASN A 113 18.90 0.68 13.35
C ASN A 113 19.78 1.02 12.15
N PRO A 114 21.00 0.45 12.05
CA PRO A 114 21.85 0.69 10.90
C PRO A 114 21.14 0.21 9.63
N THR A 115 21.29 1.00 8.57
CA THR A 115 20.79 0.68 7.24
C THR A 115 21.53 -0.54 6.68
N PRO A 116 20.96 -1.22 5.66
CA PRO A 116 21.67 -2.32 5.01
C PRO A 116 23.06 -1.94 4.49
N LEU A 117 23.26 -0.71 4.02
CA LEU A 117 24.55 -0.25 3.51
C LEU A 117 25.54 0.04 4.64
N GLU A 118 25.09 0.59 5.78
CA GLU A 118 25.93 0.76 6.97
C GLU A 118 26.42 -0.59 7.51
N ILE A 119 25.52 -1.59 7.60
CA ILE A 119 25.89 -2.96 8.00
C ILE A 119 26.96 -3.55 7.07
N LEU A 120 26.83 -3.33 5.76
CA LEU A 120 27.79 -3.83 4.77
C LEU A 120 29.15 -3.12 4.88
N ALA A 121 29.14 -1.80 5.05
CA ALA A 121 30.35 -1.00 5.20
C ALA A 121 31.12 -1.33 6.49
N ASP A 122 30.42 -1.55 7.61
CA ASP A 122 31.01 -1.95 8.89
C ASP A 122 31.76 -3.29 8.80
N GLU A 123 31.28 -4.19 7.92
CA GLU A 123 31.89 -5.49 7.62
C GLU A 123 32.93 -5.43 6.47
N GLY A 124 33.28 -4.21 6.03
CA GLY A 124 34.35 -3.96 5.06
C GLY A 124 33.95 -4.13 3.59
N VAL A 125 32.65 -4.29 3.28
CA VAL A 125 32.17 -4.35 1.89
C VAL A 125 32.29 -2.94 1.26
N PRO A 126 32.82 -2.81 0.03
CA PRO A 126 33.03 -1.50 -0.60
C PRO A 126 31.70 -0.92 -1.12
N VAL A 127 30.92 -0.30 -0.22
CA VAL A 127 29.66 0.40 -0.52
C VAL A 127 29.67 1.82 0.02
N GLU A 128 28.95 2.72 -0.65
CA GLU A 128 28.69 4.10 -0.19
C GLU A 128 27.46 4.10 0.72
N THR A 129 27.59 4.49 1.99
CA THR A 129 26.49 4.44 2.96
C THR A 129 25.43 5.53 2.75
N ASP A 130 25.80 6.61 2.05
CA ASP A 130 24.92 7.72 1.65
C ASP A 130 24.30 7.53 0.26
N PHE A 131 24.47 6.36 -0.36
CA PHE A 131 23.88 6.03 -1.65
C PHE A 131 22.35 6.20 -1.64
N VAL A 132 21.85 6.95 -2.63
CA VAL A 132 20.42 7.17 -2.84
C VAL A 132 19.95 6.29 -3.99
N TYR A 133 19.01 5.38 -3.70
CA TYR A 133 18.43 4.49 -4.71
C TYR A 133 17.75 5.31 -5.82
N PRO A 134 18.25 5.27 -7.07
CA PRO A 134 17.87 6.25 -8.10
C PRO A 134 16.58 5.87 -8.84
N PHE A 135 16.18 4.60 -8.77
CA PHE A 135 15.11 4.05 -9.58
C PHE A 135 13.78 3.99 -8.82
N ARG A 136 12.70 4.33 -9.53
CA ARG A 136 11.33 4.25 -9.05
C ARG A 136 10.36 3.91 -10.17
N ALA A 137 9.24 3.32 -9.81
CA ALA A 137 8.06 3.29 -10.65
C ALA A 137 6.94 4.10 -9.99
N THR A 138 6.00 4.54 -10.79
CA THR A 138 4.80 5.27 -10.38
C THR A 138 3.59 4.59 -10.96
N TYR A 139 2.45 4.72 -10.29
CA TYR A 139 1.22 4.11 -10.72
C TYR A 139 0.00 4.92 -10.28
N ASP A 140 -1.08 4.76 -11.04
CA ASP A 140 -2.38 5.36 -10.74
C ASP A 140 -3.51 4.46 -11.28
N PHE A 141 -4.57 4.25 -10.50
CA PHE A 141 -5.73 3.45 -10.90
C PHE A 141 -6.93 4.32 -11.20
N GLU A 142 -7.59 4.02 -12.33
CA GLU A 142 -8.97 4.46 -12.53
C GLU A 142 -9.96 3.36 -12.21
N CYS A 143 -11.16 3.77 -11.78
CA CYS A 143 -12.20 2.86 -11.35
C CYS A 143 -13.54 3.19 -12.02
N TYR A 144 -14.33 2.15 -12.27
CA TYR A 144 -15.74 2.32 -12.59
C TYR A 144 -16.61 2.08 -11.35
N PHE A 145 -17.79 2.71 -11.32
CA PHE A 145 -18.66 2.76 -10.15
C PHE A 145 -19.92 1.91 -10.36
N THR A 146 -19.90 0.68 -9.86
CA THR A 146 -21.08 -0.19 -9.91
C THR A 146 -22.01 0.04 -8.72
N LYS A 147 -23.32 0.05 -8.97
CA LYS A 147 -24.37 0.11 -7.94
C LYS A 147 -24.91 -1.26 -7.56
N GLU A 148 -24.31 -2.32 -8.11
CA GLU A 148 -24.71 -3.70 -7.86
C GLU A 148 -24.10 -4.22 -6.56
N ASN A 149 -24.86 -5.09 -5.87
CA ASN A 149 -24.41 -5.80 -4.67
C ASN A 149 -23.86 -4.89 -3.55
N LEU A 150 -24.43 -3.69 -3.42
CA LEU A 150 -24.06 -2.78 -2.33
C LEU A 150 -24.50 -3.37 -0.98
N PRO A 151 -23.65 -3.28 0.07
CA PRO A 151 -24.01 -3.78 1.39
C PRO A 151 -25.25 -3.06 1.95
N SER A 152 -26.07 -3.77 2.73
CA SER A 152 -27.14 -3.14 3.49
C SER A 152 -26.55 -2.44 4.72
N THR A 153 -27.02 -1.23 5.02
CA THR A 153 -26.63 -0.52 6.24
C THR A 153 -27.63 -0.80 7.35
N SER A 154 -27.12 -1.09 8.55
CA SER A 154 -27.94 -1.33 9.75
C SER A 154 -28.50 -0.03 10.37
N THR A 155 -27.95 1.12 9.96
CA THR A 155 -28.32 2.45 10.48
C THR A 155 -28.71 3.39 9.35
N SER A 156 -29.75 4.20 9.55
CA SER A 156 -30.26 5.18 8.58
C SER A 156 -29.33 6.37 8.28
N LYS A 157 -28.18 6.49 8.97
CA LYS A 157 -27.24 7.62 8.82
C LYS A 157 -26.16 7.42 7.76
N THR A 158 -25.99 6.19 7.26
CA THR A 158 -24.98 5.85 6.27
C THR A 158 -25.65 5.09 5.14
N SER A 159 -25.33 5.44 3.90
CA SER A 159 -25.76 4.72 2.70
C SER A 159 -24.55 4.43 1.83
N TYR A 160 -24.51 3.25 1.23
CA TYR A 160 -23.55 2.94 0.17
C TYR A 160 -24.12 3.45 -1.15
N THR A 161 -23.36 4.25 -1.89
CA THR A 161 -23.79 4.86 -3.16
C THR A 161 -23.28 4.09 -4.37
N ALA A 162 -22.04 3.60 -4.31
CA ALA A 162 -21.42 2.79 -5.34
C ALA A 162 -20.26 1.96 -4.75
N ARG A 163 -19.88 0.90 -5.47
CA ARG A 163 -18.67 0.12 -5.27
C ARG A 163 -17.69 0.49 -6.38
N HIS A 164 -16.47 0.81 -5.99
CA HIS A 164 -15.40 1.17 -6.92
C HIS A 164 -14.69 -0.12 -7.34
N VAL A 165 -14.56 -0.34 -8.64
CA VAL A 165 -13.91 -1.53 -9.21
C VAL A 165 -12.79 -1.07 -10.14
N PRO A 166 -11.58 -1.63 -10.03
CA PRO A 166 -10.46 -1.29 -10.92
C PRO A 166 -10.84 -1.41 -12.40
N LEU A 167 -10.68 -0.31 -13.13
CA LEU A 167 -10.95 -0.19 -14.56
C LEU A 167 -9.67 -0.26 -15.37
N SER A 168 -8.64 0.47 -14.94
CA SER A 168 -7.34 0.51 -15.58
C SER A 168 -6.27 0.90 -14.56
N VAL A 169 -5.01 0.61 -14.90
CA VAL A 169 -3.85 1.10 -14.16
C VAL A 169 -2.79 1.56 -15.11
N SER A 170 -2.26 2.74 -14.84
CA SER A 170 -1.08 3.27 -15.50
C SER A 170 0.16 2.94 -14.67
N VAL A 171 1.27 2.65 -15.34
CA VAL A 171 2.58 2.49 -14.73
C VAL A 171 3.60 3.27 -15.55
N CYS A 172 4.45 4.03 -14.87
CA CYS A 172 5.55 4.74 -15.50
C CYS A 172 6.81 4.65 -14.62
N SER A 173 8.01 4.62 -15.21
CA SER A 173 9.26 4.44 -14.46
C SER A 173 10.37 5.32 -15.01
N ASN A 174 11.42 5.56 -14.21
CA ASN A 174 12.68 6.15 -14.67
C ASN A 174 13.78 5.10 -14.86
N VAL A 175 13.43 3.82 -14.91
CA VAL A 175 14.37 2.72 -15.15
C VAL A 175 14.61 2.59 -16.66
N PRO A 176 15.88 2.48 -17.12
CA PRO A 176 16.19 2.23 -18.51
C PRO A 176 15.43 1.06 -19.12
N ASP A 177 14.95 1.24 -20.35
CA ASP A 177 14.07 0.36 -21.12
C ASP A 177 12.60 0.30 -20.62
N PHE A 178 12.28 1.01 -19.54
CA PHE A 178 10.93 1.10 -18.95
C PHE A 178 10.49 2.55 -18.74
N GLU A 179 11.10 3.48 -19.47
CA GLU A 179 10.77 4.89 -19.36
C GLU A 179 9.35 5.15 -19.86
N SER A 180 8.97 4.52 -20.98
CA SER A 180 7.65 4.75 -21.60
C SER A 180 6.49 4.34 -20.70
N PRO A 181 5.43 5.16 -20.60
CA PRO A 181 4.29 4.84 -19.75
C PRO A 181 3.45 3.73 -20.38
N VAL A 182 2.90 2.86 -19.55
CA VAL A 182 2.03 1.74 -19.97
C VAL A 182 0.71 1.81 -19.23
N CYS A 183 -0.40 1.65 -19.94
CA CYS A 183 -1.73 1.51 -19.35
C CYS A 183 -2.26 0.09 -19.58
N PHE A 184 -2.66 -0.57 -18.51
CA PHE A 184 -3.39 -1.83 -18.56
C PHE A 184 -4.88 -1.55 -18.34
N ILE A 185 -5.74 -1.98 -19.27
CA ILE A 185 -7.20 -1.91 -19.11
C ILE A 185 -7.70 -3.25 -18.60
N SER A 186 -8.62 -3.22 -17.64
CA SER A 186 -9.32 -4.40 -17.11
C SER A 186 -10.03 -5.18 -18.21
N GLU A 187 -10.19 -6.48 -18.03
CA GLU A 187 -11.01 -7.34 -18.89
C GLU A 187 -12.24 -7.87 -18.13
N GLY A 188 -12.58 -7.21 -17.01
CA GLY A 188 -13.65 -7.61 -16.10
C GLY A 188 -13.18 -8.42 -14.89
N ASP A 189 -11.90 -8.78 -14.83
CA ASP A 189 -11.26 -9.39 -13.65
C ASP A 189 -10.22 -8.45 -13.02
N PRO A 190 -10.53 -7.83 -11.87
CA PRO A 190 -9.60 -6.99 -11.14
C PRO A 190 -8.33 -7.72 -10.66
N GLN A 191 -8.41 -9.04 -10.40
CA GLN A 191 -7.25 -9.82 -9.99
C GLN A 191 -6.24 -9.91 -11.15
N ALA A 192 -6.71 -10.30 -12.34
CA ALA A 192 -5.88 -10.34 -13.55
C ALA A 192 -5.27 -8.98 -13.92
N LEU A 193 -5.97 -7.86 -13.64
CA LEU A 193 -5.41 -6.52 -13.83
C LEU A 193 -4.21 -6.26 -12.89
N VAL A 194 -4.37 -6.55 -11.59
CA VAL A 194 -3.30 -6.38 -10.60
C VAL A 194 -2.15 -7.35 -10.84
N ASP A 195 -2.43 -8.54 -11.37
CA ASP A 195 -1.40 -9.49 -11.76
C ASP A 195 -0.53 -8.99 -12.90
N ARG A 196 -1.13 -8.48 -13.98
CA ARG A 196 -0.37 -7.87 -15.10
C ARG A 196 0.46 -6.67 -14.67
N MET A 197 -0.12 -5.79 -13.84
CA MET A 197 0.62 -4.68 -13.25
C MET A 197 1.82 -5.18 -12.43
N GLY A 198 1.59 -6.21 -11.61
CA GLY A 198 2.63 -6.78 -10.76
C GLY A 198 3.76 -7.45 -11.56
N ASP A 199 3.45 -8.19 -12.63
CA ASP A 199 4.45 -8.80 -13.52
C ASP A 199 5.31 -7.72 -14.18
N TYR A 200 4.68 -6.63 -14.62
CA TYR A 200 5.37 -5.51 -15.23
C TYR A 200 6.29 -4.80 -14.23
N LEU A 201 5.79 -4.48 -13.03
CA LEU A 201 6.60 -3.86 -11.96
C LEU A 201 7.77 -4.74 -11.52
N GLU A 202 7.60 -6.07 -11.44
CA GLU A 202 8.71 -6.97 -11.12
C GLU A 202 9.76 -7.07 -12.23
N SER A 203 9.34 -6.88 -13.49
CA SER A 203 10.25 -6.76 -14.63
C SER A 203 11.08 -5.49 -14.54
N ILE A 204 10.44 -4.35 -14.23
CA ILE A 204 11.12 -3.07 -13.95
C ILE A 204 12.12 -3.24 -12.79
N ALA A 205 11.71 -3.88 -11.70
CA ALA A 205 12.56 -4.10 -10.53
C ALA A 205 13.79 -4.95 -10.86
N SER A 206 13.61 -5.96 -11.72
CA SER A 206 14.70 -6.83 -12.16
C SER A 206 15.70 -6.08 -13.06
N SER A 207 15.22 -5.19 -13.95
CA SER A 207 16.08 -4.32 -14.75
C SER A 207 16.88 -3.34 -13.87
N ALA A 208 16.20 -2.66 -12.94
CA ALA A 208 16.84 -1.75 -11.98
C ALA A 208 17.93 -2.44 -11.16
N PHE A 209 17.66 -3.65 -10.66
CA PHE A 209 18.64 -4.45 -9.93
C PHE A 209 19.89 -4.75 -10.77
N ASN A 210 19.71 -5.22 -12.01
CA ASN A 210 20.83 -5.55 -12.89
C ASN A 210 21.68 -4.31 -13.20
N ILE A 211 21.05 -3.17 -13.46
CA ILE A 211 21.76 -1.92 -13.72
C ILE A 211 22.60 -1.53 -12.49
N LEU A 212 22.02 -1.53 -11.28
CA LEU A 212 22.74 -1.19 -10.06
C LEU A 212 23.87 -2.17 -9.75
N LYS A 213 23.64 -3.47 -9.98
CA LYS A 213 24.64 -4.53 -9.82
C LYS A 213 25.86 -4.31 -10.71
N GLU A 214 25.65 -3.98 -12.00
CA GLU A 214 26.75 -3.82 -12.97
C GLU A 214 27.42 -2.42 -12.90
N THR A 215 26.75 -1.44 -12.30
CA THR A 215 27.26 -0.06 -12.19
C THR A 215 27.78 0.24 -10.78
N SER A 216 26.96 0.85 -9.92
CA SER A 216 27.33 1.38 -8.61
C SER A 216 27.79 0.30 -7.62
N PHE A 217 27.33 -0.94 -7.76
CA PHE A 217 27.59 -2.01 -6.79
C PHE A 217 28.46 -3.15 -7.33
N ARG A 218 29.05 -3.01 -8.52
CA ARG A 218 29.89 -4.06 -9.14
C ARG A 218 31.03 -4.50 -8.23
N ASN A 219 31.80 -3.55 -7.71
CA ASN A 219 32.91 -3.84 -6.80
C ASN A 219 32.45 -4.53 -5.51
N ALA A 220 31.27 -4.17 -4.98
CA ALA A 220 30.71 -4.81 -3.79
C ALA A 220 30.33 -6.27 -4.07
N PHE A 221 29.74 -6.56 -5.22
CA PHE A 221 29.43 -7.93 -5.63
C PHE A 221 30.69 -8.76 -5.90
N GLU A 222 31.67 -8.22 -6.61
CA GLU A 222 32.96 -8.89 -6.85
C GLU A 222 33.68 -9.21 -5.53
N TYR A 223 33.71 -8.26 -4.60
CA TYR A 223 34.27 -8.45 -3.25
C TYR A 223 33.56 -9.59 -2.50
N LEU A 224 32.22 -9.57 -2.49
CA LEU A 224 31.41 -10.57 -1.80
C LEU A 224 31.49 -11.96 -2.46
N GLU A 225 31.71 -12.04 -3.76
CA GLU A 225 31.93 -13.29 -4.48
C GLU A 225 33.31 -13.88 -4.15
N ALA A 226 34.36 -13.05 -4.13
CA ALA A 226 35.70 -13.50 -3.72
C ALA A 226 35.76 -13.99 -2.26
N MET A 227 34.94 -13.43 -1.37
CA MET A 227 34.85 -13.90 0.03
C MET A 227 34.21 -15.28 0.19
N LYS A 228 33.42 -15.76 -0.80
CA LYS A 228 32.75 -17.07 -0.70
C LYS A 228 33.72 -18.25 -0.77
N ASP A 229 34.91 -18.05 -1.33
CA ASP A 229 35.94 -19.08 -1.49
C ASP A 229 36.87 -19.21 -0.26
N GLY A 230 36.58 -18.48 0.83
CA GLY A 230 37.35 -18.49 2.09
C GLY A 230 36.69 -19.24 3.26
N ASP A 231 37.34 -19.24 4.43
CA ASP A 231 36.90 -19.96 5.66
C ASP A 231 35.58 -19.44 6.27
N ASP A 232 35.04 -18.29 5.82
CA ASP A 232 33.87 -17.61 6.40
C ASP A 232 32.69 -17.46 5.42
N GLU A 233 32.43 -18.53 4.64
CA GLU A 233 31.38 -18.62 3.62
C GLU A 233 29.98 -18.21 4.15
N ARG A 234 29.68 -18.56 5.41
CA ARG A 234 28.39 -18.26 6.04
C ARG A 234 28.16 -16.75 6.20
N SER A 235 29.20 -16.01 6.56
CA SER A 235 29.15 -14.55 6.74
C SER A 235 29.06 -13.84 5.38
N ALA A 236 29.86 -14.28 4.39
CA ALA A 236 29.79 -13.79 3.02
C ALA A 236 28.40 -13.97 2.40
N LYS A 237 27.76 -15.13 2.62
CA LYS A 237 26.38 -15.39 2.16
C LYS A 237 25.36 -14.46 2.82
N GLN A 238 25.54 -14.09 4.09
CA GLN A 238 24.63 -13.16 4.76
C GLN A 238 24.75 -11.75 4.20
N LEU A 239 25.98 -11.24 4.03
CA LEU A 239 26.26 -9.92 3.45
C LEU A 239 25.76 -9.83 2.00
N TYR A 240 26.04 -10.84 1.18
CA TYR A 240 25.49 -10.95 -0.17
C TYR A 240 23.96 -10.85 -0.18
N ASN A 241 23.29 -11.61 0.70
CA ASN A 241 21.84 -11.57 0.79
C ASN A 241 21.31 -10.21 1.28
N THR A 242 22.04 -9.51 2.15
CA THR A 242 21.68 -8.16 2.60
C THR A 242 21.72 -7.17 1.44
N LEU A 243 22.83 -7.13 0.69
CA LEU A 243 22.99 -6.26 -0.48
C LEU A 243 21.97 -6.60 -1.57
N HIS A 244 21.84 -7.89 -1.90
CA HIS A 244 20.91 -8.37 -2.92
C HIS A 244 19.47 -7.94 -2.59
N LYS A 245 19.03 -8.13 -1.34
CA LYS A 245 17.69 -7.73 -0.91
C LYS A 245 17.48 -6.22 -0.95
N TYR A 246 18.48 -5.44 -0.57
CA TYR A 246 18.41 -3.98 -0.64
C TYR A 246 18.22 -3.52 -2.09
N LEU A 247 19.00 -4.05 -3.02
CA LEU A 247 18.94 -3.66 -4.43
C LEU A 247 17.75 -4.25 -5.20
N SER A 248 17.19 -5.38 -4.76
CA SER A 248 16.07 -6.03 -5.45
C SER A 248 14.74 -5.29 -5.30
N GLN A 249 14.65 -4.37 -4.33
CA GLN A 249 13.39 -3.75 -3.95
C GLN A 249 13.20 -2.39 -4.63
N LEU A 250 12.48 -2.38 -5.75
CA LEU A 250 12.08 -1.17 -6.45
C LEU A 250 11.07 -0.37 -5.63
N ILE A 251 11.30 0.93 -5.53
CA ILE A 251 10.36 1.87 -4.92
C ILE A 251 9.23 2.13 -5.92
N VAL A 252 7.98 1.90 -5.50
CA VAL A 252 6.77 2.13 -6.29
C VAL A 252 5.93 3.21 -5.60
N VAL A 253 5.72 4.34 -6.25
CA VAL A 253 5.14 5.54 -5.62
C VAL A 253 3.81 5.90 -6.27
N GLY A 254 2.78 6.14 -5.46
CA GLY A 254 1.55 6.78 -5.94
C GLY A 254 1.32 8.12 -5.23
N PHE A 255 0.37 8.92 -5.72
CA PHE A 255 -0.06 10.16 -5.09
C PHE A 255 -1.39 9.95 -4.36
N ASN A 256 -1.41 10.10 -3.04
CA ASN A 256 -2.62 9.84 -2.21
C ASN A 256 -3.15 8.38 -2.36
N SER A 257 -2.31 7.48 -2.85
CA SER A 257 -2.61 6.08 -3.12
C SER A 257 -2.84 5.27 -1.84
N GLY A 258 -2.25 5.69 -0.72
CA GLY A 258 -2.46 5.08 0.60
C GLY A 258 -3.91 5.14 1.04
N LYS A 259 -4.64 6.21 0.67
CA LYS A 259 -6.05 6.40 1.02
C LYS A 259 -6.99 5.85 -0.04
N TYR A 260 -6.64 5.93 -1.32
CA TYR A 260 -7.52 5.54 -2.40
C TYR A 260 -7.06 4.26 -3.11
N ASP A 261 -6.08 4.32 -4.00
CA ASP A 261 -5.69 3.22 -4.88
C ASP A 261 -5.41 1.91 -4.13
N LEU A 262 -4.51 1.96 -3.14
CA LEU A 262 -4.16 0.80 -2.32
C LEU A 262 -5.38 0.24 -1.58
N ASN A 263 -6.36 1.07 -1.20
CA ASN A 263 -7.60 0.59 -0.58
C ASN A 263 -8.53 -0.11 -1.57
N VAL A 264 -8.57 0.33 -2.82
CA VAL A 264 -9.34 -0.33 -3.89
C VAL A 264 -8.72 -1.68 -4.21
N ILE A 265 -7.39 -1.75 -4.34
CA ILE A 265 -6.70 -2.94 -4.85
C ILE A 265 -6.17 -3.89 -3.78
N LYS A 266 -6.24 -3.54 -2.47
CA LYS A 266 -5.68 -4.37 -1.38
C LYS A 266 -6.07 -5.85 -1.39
N PRO A 267 -7.32 -6.28 -1.76
CA PRO A 267 -7.62 -7.71 -1.75
C PRO A 267 -6.76 -8.45 -2.77
N TYR A 268 -6.58 -7.84 -3.95
CA TYR A 268 -5.86 -8.41 -5.07
C TYR A 268 -4.34 -8.32 -4.88
N LEU A 269 -3.84 -7.19 -4.37
CA LEU A 269 -2.44 -7.06 -3.95
C LEU A 269 -2.08 -8.07 -2.87
N ALA A 270 -2.98 -8.28 -1.89
CA ALA A 270 -2.77 -9.26 -0.85
C ALA A 270 -2.73 -10.67 -1.44
N GLN A 271 -3.69 -11.03 -2.28
CA GLN A 271 -3.72 -12.33 -2.95
C GLN A 271 -2.44 -12.60 -3.74
N ARG A 272 -1.96 -11.62 -4.53
CA ARG A 272 -0.77 -11.76 -5.35
C ARG A 272 0.53 -11.81 -4.55
N PHE A 273 0.73 -10.87 -3.63
CA PHE A 273 2.05 -10.62 -3.04
C PHE A 273 2.18 -11.06 -1.57
N LEU A 274 1.05 -11.20 -0.85
CA LEU A 274 1.06 -11.37 0.60
C LEU A 274 0.55 -12.74 1.05
N LEU A 275 -0.43 -13.31 0.35
CA LEU A 275 -0.92 -14.66 0.59
C LEU A 275 0.03 -15.69 -0.05
N GLU A 276 0.06 -16.90 0.49
CA GLU A 276 0.87 -18.02 -0.03
C GLU A 276 -0.10 -19.04 -0.65
N GLU A 277 0.26 -19.59 -1.81
CA GLU A 277 -0.54 -20.61 -2.48
C GLU A 277 -0.60 -21.89 -1.62
N PRO A 278 -1.76 -22.56 -1.51
CA PRO A 278 -1.91 -23.77 -0.68
C PRO A 278 -1.07 -24.98 -1.12
N HIS A 279 -0.44 -24.95 -2.30
CA HIS A 279 0.28 -26.08 -2.88
C HIS A 279 1.78 -26.14 -2.54
N ASP A 280 2.32 -25.14 -1.85
CA ASP A 280 3.74 -25.09 -1.45
C ASP A 280 4.00 -25.85 -0.13
N VAL A 281 3.39 -27.02 0.07
CA VAL A 281 3.39 -27.74 1.36
C VAL A 281 4.72 -28.43 1.69
N ASP A 282 5.63 -28.57 0.72
CA ASP A 282 6.82 -29.42 0.84
C ASP A 282 8.15 -28.68 1.08
N GLU A 283 8.19 -27.35 1.14
CA GLU A 283 9.42 -26.62 1.49
C GLU A 283 9.52 -26.31 2.99
N GLU A 284 10.68 -26.64 3.57
CA GLU A 284 11.00 -26.51 5.01
C GLU A 284 10.61 -25.12 5.57
N ASP A 285 9.93 -25.13 6.72
CA ASP A 285 9.35 -23.99 7.44
C ASP A 285 10.29 -22.77 7.66
N ASP A 286 11.59 -22.93 7.46
CA ASP A 286 12.61 -21.91 7.72
C ASP A 286 12.85 -20.96 6.53
N ILE A 287 12.42 -21.33 5.32
CA ILE A 287 12.37 -20.43 4.14
C ILE A 287 11.05 -19.63 4.14
N ARG A 288 9.94 -20.25 4.56
CA ARG A 288 8.60 -19.62 4.66
C ARG A 288 8.60 -18.35 5.53
N LYS A 289 9.30 -18.36 6.68
CA LYS A 289 9.43 -17.19 7.57
C LYS A 289 10.29 -16.04 7.01
N LYS A 290 11.05 -16.24 5.94
CA LYS A 290 12.07 -15.28 5.44
C LYS A 290 11.59 -14.35 4.32
N ARG A 291 10.40 -14.55 3.74
CA ARG A 291 9.83 -13.58 2.78
C ARG A 291 9.32 -12.38 3.58
N ARG A 292 10.14 -11.32 3.69
CA ARG A 292 9.79 -10.06 4.36
C ARG A 292 8.57 -9.44 3.67
N LYS A 293 7.40 -9.71 4.24
CA LYS A 293 6.14 -9.03 3.95
C LYS A 293 5.97 -7.98 5.05
N PHE A 294 6.12 -6.71 4.71
CA PHE A 294 5.97 -5.60 5.66
C PHE A 294 4.82 -4.71 5.21
N VAL A 295 3.83 -4.51 6.09
CA VAL A 295 2.70 -3.63 5.83
C VAL A 295 2.61 -2.65 6.98
N LEU A 296 2.68 -1.36 6.68
CA LEU A 296 2.46 -0.28 7.63
C LEU A 296 1.18 0.46 7.25
N LYS A 297 0.22 0.50 8.18
CA LYS A 297 -1.07 1.16 8.00
C LYS A 297 -1.35 2.11 9.16
N LYS A 298 -1.88 3.29 8.84
CA LYS A 298 -2.35 4.29 9.80
C LYS A 298 -3.83 4.56 9.53
N ASN A 299 -4.70 4.13 10.45
CA ASN A 299 -6.16 4.19 10.26
C ASN A 299 -6.60 3.47 8.96
N ASN A 300 -7.15 4.22 8.01
CA ASN A 300 -7.56 3.72 6.70
C ASN A 300 -6.49 3.91 5.62
N GLU A 301 -5.34 4.50 5.95
CA GLU A 301 -4.30 4.84 4.99
C GLU A 301 -3.13 3.83 5.07
N PHE A 302 -2.74 3.28 3.93
CA PHE A 302 -1.51 2.49 3.83
C PHE A 302 -0.31 3.43 3.70
N MET A 303 0.63 3.35 4.63
CA MET A 303 1.86 4.15 4.60
C MET A 303 2.96 3.45 3.80
N ALA A 304 3.04 2.12 3.90
CA ALA A 304 3.98 1.31 3.13
C ALA A 304 3.50 -0.14 2.98
N ILE A 305 3.74 -0.72 1.81
CA ILE A 305 3.62 -2.16 1.57
C ILE A 305 4.92 -2.63 0.91
N SER A 306 5.70 -3.47 1.58
CA SER A 306 6.92 -4.08 1.05
C SER A 306 6.69 -5.55 0.74
N THR A 307 7.12 -5.94 -0.46
CA THR A 307 7.25 -7.31 -0.94
C THR A 307 8.74 -7.64 -1.13
N ALA A 308 9.05 -8.82 -1.69
CA ALA A 308 10.43 -9.19 -1.99
C ALA A 308 11.11 -8.26 -3.01
N LYS A 309 10.35 -7.75 -4.00
CA LYS A 309 10.86 -6.94 -5.11
C LYS A 309 10.32 -5.52 -5.17
N LEU A 310 9.22 -5.21 -4.46
CA LEU A 310 8.52 -3.94 -4.58
C LEU A 310 8.32 -3.30 -3.21
N LYS A 311 8.39 -1.98 -3.14
CA LYS A 311 8.03 -1.19 -1.96
C LYS A 311 7.07 -0.08 -2.38
N PHE A 312 5.79 -0.32 -2.16
CA PHE A 312 4.74 0.65 -2.39
C PHE A 312 4.75 1.72 -1.30
N LEU A 313 4.85 2.98 -1.72
CA LEU A 313 4.83 4.17 -0.89
C LEU A 313 3.83 5.18 -1.45
N ASP A 314 3.32 6.03 -0.57
CA ASP A 314 2.52 7.19 -0.95
C ASP A 314 3.34 8.45 -0.71
N ILE A 315 3.54 9.24 -1.77
CA ILE A 315 4.37 10.45 -1.74
C ILE A 315 3.84 11.50 -0.77
N THR A 316 2.52 11.50 -0.50
CA THR A 316 1.90 12.47 0.41
C THR A 316 2.41 12.34 1.85
N ASN A 317 2.99 11.19 2.23
CA ASN A 317 3.66 11.02 3.53
C ASN A 317 4.95 11.84 3.66
N PHE A 318 5.52 12.28 2.54
CA PHE A 318 6.75 13.07 2.47
C PHE A 318 6.47 14.54 2.12
N LEU A 319 5.20 14.92 1.97
CA LEU A 319 4.77 16.28 1.70
C LEU A 319 4.19 16.93 2.96
N ALA A 320 4.19 18.26 2.99
CA ALA A 320 3.55 19.01 4.06
C ALA A 320 2.02 18.74 4.06
N PRO A 321 1.35 18.69 5.22
CA PRO A 321 -0.10 18.52 5.27
C PRO A 321 -0.84 19.57 4.42
N GLY A 322 -1.80 19.12 3.60
CA GLY A 322 -2.58 20.02 2.73
C GLY A 322 -1.87 20.45 1.43
N PHE A 323 -0.74 19.82 1.07
CA PHE A 323 -0.20 19.89 -0.28
C PHE A 323 -1.12 19.09 -1.23
N SER A 324 -1.79 19.81 -2.13
CA SER A 324 -2.51 19.18 -3.25
C SER A 324 -1.53 18.74 -4.33
N TYR A 325 -2.02 17.90 -5.24
CA TYR A 325 -1.25 17.50 -6.42
C TYR A 325 -0.76 18.70 -7.22
N ALA A 326 -1.66 19.65 -7.52
CA ALA A 326 -1.30 20.94 -8.12
C ALA A 326 -0.11 21.66 -7.45
N LYS A 327 -0.09 21.71 -6.12
CA LYS A 327 0.99 22.38 -5.37
C LYS A 327 2.28 21.58 -5.42
N TYR A 328 2.17 20.25 -5.40
CA TYR A 328 3.30 19.37 -5.58
C TYR A 328 3.94 19.58 -6.95
N LEU A 329 3.15 19.57 -8.03
CA LEU A 329 3.64 19.84 -9.39
C LEU A 329 4.25 21.24 -9.54
N ALA A 330 3.57 22.27 -9.03
CA ALA A 330 4.06 23.64 -9.10
C ALA A 330 5.41 23.82 -8.40
N ALA A 331 5.71 23.03 -7.36
CA ALA A 331 7.00 23.06 -6.68
C ALA A 331 8.16 22.54 -7.55
N TYR A 332 7.85 21.79 -8.61
CA TYR A 332 8.79 21.31 -9.63
C TYR A 332 8.62 22.05 -10.96
N GLU A 333 7.98 23.23 -10.95
CA GLU A 333 7.74 24.04 -12.16
C GLU A 333 6.91 23.31 -13.23
N VAL A 334 6.08 22.36 -12.80
CA VAL A 334 5.13 21.64 -13.66
C VAL A 334 3.73 22.22 -13.43
N GLU A 335 3.04 22.57 -14.52
CA GLU A 335 1.63 22.97 -14.45
C GLU A 335 0.74 21.73 -14.34
N GLU A 336 -0.21 21.75 -13.39
CA GLU A 336 -1.24 20.72 -13.30
C GLU A 336 -2.15 20.81 -14.52
N GLN A 337 -2.12 19.76 -15.32
CA GLN A 337 -3.09 19.52 -16.37
C GLN A 337 -4.02 18.45 -15.84
N LYS A 338 -5.33 18.61 -16.07
CA LYS A 338 -6.31 17.63 -15.63
C LYS A 338 -7.25 17.24 -16.74
N GLY A 339 -7.23 15.97 -17.08
CA GLY A 339 -8.21 15.31 -17.94
C GLY A 339 -9.62 15.39 -17.36
N PHE A 340 -10.61 15.28 -18.24
CA PHE A 340 -12.02 15.33 -17.88
C PHE A 340 -12.61 13.93 -17.92
N PHE A 341 -12.55 13.21 -16.80
CA PHE A 341 -13.09 11.87 -16.72
C PHE A 341 -14.55 11.87 -16.20
N PRO A 342 -15.50 11.20 -16.87
CA PRO A 342 -16.91 11.17 -16.46
C PRO A 342 -17.19 10.10 -15.40
N TYR A 343 -16.61 10.28 -14.21
CA TYR A 343 -16.59 9.27 -13.13
C TYR A 343 -17.96 8.63 -12.81
N GLU A 344 -19.03 9.42 -12.72
CA GLU A 344 -20.36 8.93 -12.35
C GLU A 344 -21.07 8.19 -13.49
N TYR A 345 -20.63 8.39 -14.73
CA TYR A 345 -21.18 7.77 -15.93
C TYR A 345 -20.57 6.40 -16.21
N ILE A 346 -19.29 6.21 -15.87
CA ILE A 346 -18.58 4.94 -16.06
C ILE A 346 -18.98 3.97 -14.95
N THR A 347 -20.11 3.28 -15.17
CA THR A 347 -20.67 2.31 -14.20
C THR A 347 -20.29 0.86 -14.47
N SER A 348 -19.70 0.58 -15.63
CA SER A 348 -19.28 -0.75 -16.06
C SER A 348 -18.17 -0.63 -17.10
N ILE A 349 -17.49 -1.75 -17.39
CA ILE A 349 -16.37 -1.75 -18.34
C ILE A 349 -16.81 -1.55 -19.78
N GLU A 350 -18.02 -1.98 -20.12
CA GLU A 350 -18.60 -1.85 -21.45
C GLU A 350 -18.78 -0.40 -21.86
N LYS A 351 -18.84 0.53 -20.90
CA LYS A 351 -18.86 1.97 -21.15
C LYS A 351 -17.61 2.48 -21.89
N LEU A 352 -16.48 1.79 -21.75
CA LEU A 352 -15.27 2.11 -22.53
C LEU A 352 -15.37 1.70 -24.00
N ASN A 353 -16.33 0.84 -24.35
CA ASN A 353 -16.56 0.37 -25.73
C ASN A 353 -17.60 1.22 -26.47
N GLU A 354 -18.15 2.25 -25.83
CA GLU A 354 -19.06 3.19 -26.51
C GLU A 354 -18.31 3.91 -27.63
N THR A 355 -19.01 4.15 -28.75
CA THR A 355 -18.46 4.77 -29.97
C THR A 355 -18.73 6.27 -30.03
N SER A 356 -19.28 6.83 -28.97
CA SER A 356 -19.59 8.26 -28.84
C SER A 356 -19.17 8.76 -27.47
N LEU A 357 -18.61 9.97 -27.43
CA LEU A 357 -18.36 10.67 -26.18
C LEU A 357 -19.67 10.80 -25.38
N PRO A 358 -19.64 10.60 -24.06
CA PRO A 358 -20.81 10.82 -23.22
C PRO A 358 -21.38 12.25 -23.36
N PRO A 359 -22.68 12.46 -23.06
CA PRO A 359 -23.26 13.80 -23.03
C PRO A 359 -22.55 14.67 -21.98
N ARG A 360 -22.52 16.00 -22.16
CA ARG A 360 -21.81 16.92 -21.25
C ARG A 360 -22.24 16.77 -19.78
N GLU A 361 -23.51 16.48 -19.55
CA GLU A 361 -24.10 16.29 -18.22
C GLU A 361 -23.50 15.07 -17.50
N ALA A 362 -22.97 14.09 -18.24
CA ALA A 362 -22.31 12.91 -17.69
C ALA A 362 -20.95 13.22 -17.01
N PHE A 363 -20.38 14.40 -17.28
CA PHE A 363 -19.12 14.86 -16.67
C PHE A 363 -19.33 15.64 -15.37
N TYR A 364 -20.56 15.68 -14.85
CA TYR A 364 -20.82 16.26 -13.54
C TYR A 364 -20.08 15.48 -12.44
N SER A 365 -19.40 16.20 -11.55
CA SER A 365 -18.72 15.62 -10.39
C SER A 365 -19.43 16.04 -9.11
N SER A 366 -20.13 15.12 -8.44
CA SER A 366 -20.71 15.36 -7.12
C SER A 366 -19.65 15.68 -6.05
N LEU A 367 -18.45 15.12 -6.18
CA LEU A 367 -17.34 15.36 -5.27
C LEU A 367 -16.85 16.81 -5.31
N ARG A 368 -16.76 17.39 -6.51
CA ARG A 368 -16.31 18.78 -6.73
C ARG A 368 -17.45 19.77 -6.83
N ASN A 369 -18.69 19.26 -6.91
CA ASN A 369 -19.90 20.04 -7.20
C ASN A 369 -19.70 20.96 -8.41
N SER A 370 -19.20 20.39 -9.50
CA SER A 370 -18.79 21.13 -10.70
C SER A 370 -19.26 20.45 -11.98
N GLU A 371 -19.67 21.27 -12.95
CA GLU A 371 -20.01 20.85 -14.31
C GLU A 371 -18.84 21.11 -15.27
N LEU A 372 -18.83 20.38 -16.38
CA LEU A 372 -17.93 20.65 -17.49
C LEU A 372 -18.42 21.86 -18.29
N SER A 373 -17.54 22.83 -18.53
CA SER A 373 -17.84 23.99 -19.37
C SER A 373 -18.10 23.57 -20.82
N GLN A 374 -18.91 24.35 -21.55
CA GLN A 374 -19.18 24.07 -22.95
C GLN A 374 -17.89 24.05 -23.79
N GLU A 375 -16.97 24.99 -23.54
CA GLU A 375 -15.68 25.07 -24.22
C GLU A 375 -14.84 23.79 -24.04
N ASN A 376 -14.77 23.26 -22.81
CA ASN A 376 -14.03 22.02 -22.54
C ASN A 376 -14.75 20.80 -23.13
N TYR A 377 -16.09 20.80 -23.19
CA TYR A 377 -16.84 19.72 -23.82
C TYR A 377 -16.68 19.70 -25.34
N ASP A 378 -16.70 20.87 -25.98
CA ASP A 378 -16.43 21.00 -27.42
C ASP A 378 -15.02 20.53 -27.75
N PHE A 379 -14.04 20.84 -26.88
CA PHE A 379 -12.68 20.31 -26.96
C PHE A 379 -12.65 18.78 -26.87
N LEU A 380 -13.29 18.17 -25.88
CA LEU A 380 -13.37 16.71 -25.76
C LEU A 380 -14.06 16.07 -26.97
N CYS A 381 -15.07 16.72 -27.56
CA CYS A 381 -15.72 16.23 -28.77
C CYS A 381 -14.76 16.22 -29.98
N GLY A 382 -13.85 17.18 -30.07
CA GLY A 382 -12.76 17.19 -31.05
C GLY A 382 -11.78 16.03 -30.79
N VAL A 383 -11.26 15.95 -29.57
CA VAL A 383 -10.34 14.90 -29.11
C VAL A 383 -10.93 13.50 -29.35
N TRP A 384 -12.17 13.25 -28.97
CA TRP A 384 -12.85 11.95 -29.18
C TRP A 384 -12.95 11.60 -30.66
N ARG A 385 -13.36 12.56 -31.51
CA ARG A 385 -13.54 12.33 -32.95
C ARG A 385 -12.24 11.95 -33.65
N GLU A 386 -11.12 12.49 -33.18
CA GLU A 386 -9.79 12.21 -33.69
C GLU A 386 -9.20 10.94 -33.05
N ASN A 387 -9.29 10.81 -31.73
CA ASN A 387 -8.70 9.71 -30.98
C ASN A 387 -9.39 8.36 -31.23
N ASP A 388 -10.73 8.31 -31.29
CA ASP A 388 -11.47 7.06 -31.56
C ASP A 388 -11.09 6.45 -32.91
N LYS A 389 -10.57 7.25 -33.84
CA LYS A 389 -10.13 6.79 -35.18
C LYS A 389 -8.67 6.35 -35.24
N PHE A 390 -7.80 6.85 -34.37
CA PHE A 390 -6.34 6.72 -34.56
C PHE A 390 -5.58 6.20 -33.34
N VAL A 391 -6.13 6.35 -32.13
CA VAL A 391 -5.49 6.04 -30.85
C VAL A 391 -6.05 4.71 -30.33
N SER A 392 -5.21 3.83 -29.74
CA SER A 392 -5.76 2.60 -29.14
C SER A 392 -6.53 2.94 -27.86
N ARG A 393 -7.37 2.04 -27.37
CA ARG A 393 -8.16 2.34 -26.17
C ARG A 393 -7.26 2.49 -24.94
N GLU A 394 -6.17 1.75 -24.87
CA GLU A 394 -5.12 1.86 -23.84
C GLU A 394 -4.47 3.24 -23.84
N ASP A 395 -4.02 3.71 -25.01
CA ASP A 395 -3.42 5.03 -25.16
C ASP A 395 -4.44 6.14 -24.83
N TYR A 396 -5.71 5.95 -25.20
CA TYR A 396 -6.78 6.89 -24.89
C TYR A 396 -7.06 6.94 -23.38
N GLN A 397 -7.15 5.79 -22.71
CA GLN A 397 -7.27 5.74 -21.25
C GLN A 397 -6.06 6.38 -20.58
N LEU A 398 -4.84 6.13 -21.07
CA LEU A 398 -3.64 6.78 -20.55
C LEU A 398 -3.70 8.32 -20.66
N CYS A 399 -4.23 8.85 -21.77
CA CYS A 399 -4.44 10.29 -21.95
C CYS A 399 -5.53 10.86 -21.04
N GLU A 400 -6.66 10.14 -20.87
CA GLU A 400 -7.76 10.53 -19.98
C GLU A 400 -7.34 10.50 -18.50
N MET A 401 -6.46 9.57 -18.15
CA MET A 401 -5.94 9.39 -16.81
C MET A 401 -4.98 10.51 -16.39
N ASP A 402 -4.58 11.43 -17.30
CA ASP A 402 -3.72 12.60 -17.07
C ASP A 402 -2.72 12.40 -15.92
N THR A 403 -1.97 11.29 -16.01
CA THR A 403 -1.57 10.62 -14.77
C THR A 403 -0.58 11.43 -13.98
N ASP A 404 -0.83 11.49 -12.67
CA ASP A 404 0.09 12.03 -11.68
C ASP A 404 1.50 11.40 -11.79
N SER A 405 1.52 10.16 -12.30
CA SER A 405 2.62 9.25 -12.58
C SER A 405 3.46 9.58 -13.82
N LEU A 406 2.86 10.11 -14.90
CA LEU A 406 3.58 10.42 -16.14
C LEU A 406 4.63 11.53 -15.90
N TYR A 407 4.23 12.61 -15.25
CA TYR A 407 5.11 13.74 -14.90
C TYR A 407 6.20 13.34 -13.91
N MET A 408 5.94 12.36 -13.04
CA MET A 408 6.92 11.86 -12.07
C MET A 408 7.97 10.94 -12.69
N ALA A 409 7.80 10.48 -13.94
CA ALA A 409 8.68 9.50 -14.58
C ALA A 409 9.27 9.95 -15.94
N LEU A 410 8.66 10.88 -16.68
CA LEU A 410 9.05 11.19 -18.06
C LEU A 410 9.07 12.68 -18.38
N SER A 411 10.28 13.19 -18.59
CA SER A 411 10.57 14.42 -19.33
C SER A 411 11.13 14.04 -20.71
N THR A 412 10.35 14.15 -21.79
CA THR A 412 10.80 14.14 -23.22
C THR A 412 9.86 14.99 -24.11
N ASP A 413 10.22 15.32 -25.35
CA ASP A 413 10.02 16.69 -25.87
C ASP A 413 8.98 16.97 -27.00
N SER A 414 8.21 16.01 -27.59
CA SER A 414 7.22 16.38 -28.67
C SER A 414 6.12 15.35 -29.07
N LEU A 415 4.95 15.85 -29.55
CA LEU A 415 3.77 15.10 -30.04
C LEU A 415 4.08 14.07 -31.14
N GLU A 416 5.08 14.38 -31.96
CA GLU A 416 5.45 13.66 -33.16
C GLU A 416 5.94 12.23 -32.87
N GLU A 417 6.44 12.00 -31.66
CA GLU A 417 6.99 10.72 -31.22
C GLU A 417 5.89 9.72 -30.81
N ALA A 418 4.69 10.22 -30.52
CA ALA A 418 3.48 9.48 -30.16
C ALA A 418 2.87 8.64 -31.29
N VAL A 419 3.12 9.04 -32.54
CA VAL A 419 2.33 8.58 -33.68
C VAL A 419 2.77 7.17 -34.07
N LYS A 420 1.80 6.23 -34.08
CA LYS A 420 1.98 4.84 -34.52
C LYS A 420 2.82 4.78 -35.80
N PRO A 421 3.93 4.00 -35.85
CA PRO A 421 4.90 4.06 -36.95
C PRO A 421 4.29 3.92 -38.36
N HIS A 422 3.25 3.09 -38.50
CA HIS A 422 2.58 2.86 -39.78
C HIS A 422 1.60 3.98 -40.19
N LEU A 423 1.23 4.89 -39.29
CA LEU A 423 0.32 6.01 -39.55
C LEU A 423 1.04 7.36 -39.71
N ARG A 424 2.34 7.44 -39.43
CA ARG A 424 3.14 8.69 -39.48
C ARG A 424 3.04 9.44 -40.80
N LYS A 425 3.08 8.71 -41.92
CA LYS A 425 2.96 9.32 -43.26
C LYS A 425 1.61 10.00 -43.47
N ARG A 426 0.54 9.44 -42.92
CA ARG A 426 -0.81 9.99 -42.99
C ARG A 426 -0.96 11.17 -42.02
N PHE A 427 -0.47 11.01 -40.79
CA PHE A 427 -0.43 12.07 -39.79
C PHE A 427 0.22 13.36 -40.33
N TYR A 428 1.42 13.29 -40.91
CA TYR A 428 2.09 14.48 -41.44
C TYR A 428 1.39 15.10 -42.66
N LYS A 429 0.67 14.29 -43.44
CA LYS A 429 -0.11 14.76 -44.59
C LYS A 429 -1.38 15.52 -44.17
N GLU A 430 -1.95 15.13 -43.04
CA GLU A 430 -3.13 15.76 -42.47
C GLU A 430 -2.75 16.87 -41.46
N TYR A 431 -1.48 16.94 -41.01
CA TYR A 431 -0.98 17.88 -40.02
C TYR A 431 -1.39 19.36 -40.23
N PRO A 432 -1.30 19.95 -41.43
CA PRO A 432 -1.70 21.35 -41.66
C PRO A 432 -3.20 21.63 -41.48
N GLN A 433 -4.02 20.59 -41.38
CA GLN A 433 -5.47 20.70 -41.16
C GLN A 433 -5.81 20.93 -39.69
N TRP A 434 -4.89 20.58 -38.78
CA TRP A 434 -5.08 20.60 -37.33
C TRP A 434 -4.08 21.53 -36.63
N PHE A 435 -2.90 21.73 -37.23
CA PHE A 435 -1.79 22.54 -36.71
C PHE A 435 -1.30 23.53 -37.77
N PRO A 436 -0.61 24.62 -37.39
CA PRO A 436 0.03 25.52 -38.34
C PRO A 436 0.99 24.77 -39.28
N ALA A 437 0.89 25.07 -40.58
CA ALA A 437 1.70 24.43 -41.60
C ALA A 437 3.20 24.67 -41.34
N LYS A 438 3.94 23.62 -40.98
CA LYS A 438 5.41 23.64 -40.79
C LYS A 438 6.20 23.66 -42.10
N SER A 439 5.51 23.55 -43.23
CA SER A 439 6.04 23.63 -44.59
C SER A 439 5.04 24.36 -45.49
N CYS A 440 5.53 25.04 -46.54
CA CYS A 440 4.65 25.60 -47.56
C CYS A 440 4.17 24.50 -48.53
N ASP A 441 3.07 24.75 -49.25
CA ASP A 441 2.42 23.78 -50.14
C ASP A 441 3.38 23.09 -51.13
N ALA A 442 4.36 23.83 -51.65
CA ALA A 442 5.36 23.32 -52.59
C ALA A 442 6.33 22.28 -51.98
N HIS A 443 6.55 22.31 -50.66
CA HIS A 443 7.51 21.44 -49.95
C HIS A 443 6.83 20.45 -49.00
N HIS A 444 5.50 20.38 -49.01
CA HIS A 444 4.74 19.57 -48.07
C HIS A 444 4.97 18.07 -48.26
N GLU A 445 5.05 17.57 -49.50
CA GLU A 445 5.34 16.15 -49.75
C GLU A 445 6.76 15.74 -49.32
N GLU A 446 7.73 16.65 -49.45
CA GLU A 446 9.10 16.44 -49.00
C GLU A 446 9.17 16.40 -47.48
N PHE A 447 8.51 17.35 -46.80
CA PHE A 447 8.35 17.38 -45.35
C PHE A 447 7.75 16.06 -44.81
N VAL A 448 6.64 15.60 -45.40
CA VAL A 448 6.00 14.32 -45.03
C VAL A 448 6.95 13.14 -45.22
N SER A 449 7.74 13.13 -46.29
CA SER A 449 8.70 12.06 -46.58
C SER A 449 9.88 12.05 -45.60
N VAL A 450 10.35 13.22 -45.16
CA VAL A 450 11.46 13.36 -44.20
C VAL A 450 11.00 12.98 -42.79
N CYS A 451 9.90 13.55 -42.32
CA CYS A 451 9.42 13.35 -40.95
C CYS A 451 8.88 11.94 -40.70
N SER A 452 8.44 11.22 -41.74
CA SER A 452 7.97 9.83 -41.60
C SER A 452 9.09 8.77 -41.49
N ARG A 453 10.36 9.14 -41.73
CA ARG A 453 11.50 8.22 -41.76
C ARG A 453 12.38 8.24 -40.50
N VAL A 454 12.19 9.20 -39.60
CA VAL A 454 12.97 9.33 -38.36
C VAL A 454 12.42 8.38 -37.30
N ARG A 455 13.30 7.57 -36.72
CA ARG A 455 12.99 6.55 -35.70
C ARG A 455 13.50 7.07 -34.36
N LEU A 456 12.62 7.63 -33.52
CA LEU A 456 12.93 8.06 -32.15
C LEU A 456 11.68 7.92 -31.25
N LEU A 457 11.97 7.77 -29.96
CA LEU A 457 11.17 7.18 -28.88
C LEU A 457 10.46 8.25 -28.02
N ILE A 458 9.13 8.24 -28.14
CA ILE A 458 8.02 8.62 -27.24
C ILE A 458 8.20 9.76 -26.20
N CYS A 459 7.44 10.86 -26.40
CA CYS A 459 6.72 11.60 -25.36
C CYS A 459 5.32 12.06 -25.82
N LEU A 460 4.27 11.78 -25.05
CA LEU A 460 2.88 12.07 -25.42
C LEU A 460 2.24 13.24 -24.66
N SER A 461 2.88 13.80 -23.63
CA SER A 461 2.28 14.87 -22.80
C SER A 461 2.59 16.29 -23.28
N VAL A 462 3.72 16.54 -23.96
CA VAL A 462 4.11 17.90 -24.40
C VAL A 462 3.31 18.36 -25.63
N GLY A 463 2.82 17.43 -26.44
CA GLY A 463 2.23 17.72 -27.73
C GLY A 463 0.84 18.37 -27.73
N LEU A 464 0.04 18.08 -26.71
CA LEU A 464 -1.27 18.72 -26.54
C LEU A 464 -1.13 20.18 -26.11
N ASN A 465 0.03 20.58 -25.54
CA ASN A 465 0.27 21.94 -25.07
C ASN A 465 0.40 22.99 -26.17
N ASP A 466 0.96 22.67 -27.34
CA ASP A 466 1.03 23.65 -28.43
C ASP A 466 -0.36 23.97 -29.01
N VAL A 467 -1.29 23.01 -28.98
CA VAL A 467 -2.69 23.20 -29.39
C VAL A 467 -3.46 24.01 -28.34
N ILE A 468 -3.23 23.73 -27.06
CA ILE A 468 -3.90 24.40 -25.92
C ILE A 468 -3.49 25.88 -25.81
N ILE A 469 -2.22 26.20 -26.06
CA ILE A 469 -1.70 27.59 -26.01
C ILE A 469 -2.13 28.40 -27.25
N GLN A 470 -2.13 27.80 -28.45
CA GLN A 470 -2.54 28.49 -29.68
C GLN A 470 -4.06 28.65 -29.80
N GLY A 471 -4.85 27.67 -29.33
CA GLY A 471 -6.31 27.79 -29.24
C GLY A 471 -6.75 28.95 -28.35
N ARG A 472 -6.09 29.13 -27.19
CA ARG A 472 -6.35 30.25 -26.27
C ARG A 472 -5.91 31.60 -26.84
N ARG A 473 -4.80 31.70 -27.59
CA ARG A 473 -4.39 32.97 -28.25
C ARG A 473 -5.34 33.38 -29.39
N ASN A 474 -5.82 32.43 -30.19
CA ASN A 474 -6.75 32.72 -31.28
C ASN A 474 -8.14 33.14 -30.75
N ALA A 475 -8.61 32.56 -29.65
CA ALA A 475 -9.86 32.96 -28.98
C ALA A 475 -9.79 34.37 -28.35
N PHE A 476 -8.63 34.78 -27.85
CA PHE A 476 -8.43 36.14 -27.30
C PHE A 476 -8.23 37.21 -28.38
N SER A 477 -7.68 36.87 -29.56
CA SER A 477 -7.53 37.82 -30.67
C SER A 477 -8.85 38.20 -31.37
N ASN A 478 -9.90 37.38 -31.26
CA ASN A 478 -11.21 37.64 -31.86
C ASN A 478 -12.21 38.37 -30.92
N LYS A 479 -11.75 38.87 -29.76
CA LYS A 479 -12.55 39.75 -28.87
C LYS A 479 -12.04 41.19 -28.80
N THR A 480 -11.06 41.55 -29.63
CA THR A 480 -10.66 42.94 -29.88
C THR A 480 -10.55 43.16 -31.39
N GLY A 481 -11.71 43.31 -32.03
CA GLY A 481 -11.88 43.66 -33.43
C GLY A 481 -13.29 44.21 -33.63
#